data_AF-V4S362-F1
#
_entry.id   AF-V4S362-F1
#
_cell.length_a   1.000
_cell.length_b   1.000
_cell.length_c   1.000
_cell.angle_alpha   90.00
_cell.angle_beta   90.00
_cell.angle_gamma   90.00
#
_symmetry.space_group_name_H-M   'P 1'
#
loop_
_entity.id
_entity.type
_entity.pdbx_description
1 polymer ?
#
loop_
_entity_poly.entity_id
_entity_poly.type
_entity_poly.pdbx_seq_one_letter_code
_entity_poly.pdbx_strand_id
1 'polypeptide(L)'
;MGKICVQVLDLCVKCNNHITDGQFYPALKTIDLIEKNYLQIILVKALKMVIENTIPVIKTHIEKKVTSQFNESLVHRDEEMLDRQRKAEEQNLSGFGDFSFTLEVEEIDEDSVLKFDLTPLYRAYHIHTCLGIPSQFREYYYRNRLLQLTSDLQISSVQPFVESYQTFLAQIAGYFIVEDRVLRTAGGLLLPDQLETMWETAVAKITFVLEEQFSHMDSATHCH
;
A
#
# COMPACT_ATOMS: atom_id res chain seq x y z
N MET A 1 -10.68 39.90 -24.52
CA MET A 1 -11.33 39.47 -23.26
C MET A 1 -12.17 38.21 -23.42
N GLY A 2 -13.17 38.15 -24.32
CA GLY A 2 -14.02 36.96 -24.49
C GLY A 2 -13.26 35.66 -24.82
N LYS A 3 -12.21 35.74 -25.66
CA LYS A 3 -11.38 34.58 -26.05
C LYS A 3 -10.71 33.86 -24.86
N ILE A 4 -10.28 34.61 -23.83
CA ILE A 4 -9.63 34.05 -22.64
C ILE A 4 -10.66 33.33 -21.75
N CYS A 5 -11.85 33.93 -21.57
CA CYS A 5 -12.92 33.31 -20.79
C CYS A 5 -13.41 32.00 -21.43
N VAL A 6 -13.51 31.96 -22.77
CA VAL A 6 -13.86 30.74 -23.50
C VAL A 6 -12.79 29.66 -23.36
N GLN A 7 -11.50 30.02 -23.42
CA GLN A 7 -10.40 29.08 -23.20
C GLN A 7 -10.39 28.49 -21.79
N VAL A 8 -10.62 29.32 -20.77
CA VAL A 8 -10.72 28.85 -19.38
C VAL A 8 -11.88 27.88 -19.22
N LEU A 9 -13.04 28.19 -19.82
CA LEU A 9 -14.21 27.30 -19.76
C LEU A 9 -13.93 25.95 -20.44
N ASP A 10 -13.27 25.93 -21.60
CA ASP A 10 -12.87 24.70 -22.28
C ASP A 10 -11.90 23.86 -21.43
N LEU A 11 -10.95 24.50 -20.75
CA LEU A 11 -10.05 23.81 -19.82
C LEU A 11 -10.80 23.25 -18.61
N CYS A 12 -11.78 23.97 -18.06
CA CYS A 12 -12.62 23.45 -16.98
C CYS A 12 -13.43 22.22 -17.43
N VAL A 13 -14.00 22.24 -18.63
CA VAL A 13 -14.72 21.09 -19.20
C VAL A 13 -13.78 19.89 -19.38
N LYS A 14 -12.58 20.11 -19.94
CA LYS A 14 -11.55 19.06 -20.06
C LYS A 14 -11.14 18.49 -18.72
N CYS A 15 -10.93 19.33 -17.72
CA CYS A 15 -10.63 18.90 -16.36
C CYS A 15 -11.74 18.01 -15.80
N ASN A 16 -13.00 18.40 -15.97
CA ASN A 16 -14.13 17.59 -15.51
C ASN A 16 -14.17 16.22 -16.18
N ASN A 17 -13.96 16.15 -17.50
CA ASN A 17 -13.89 14.87 -18.22
C ASN A 17 -12.75 13.98 -17.68
N HIS A 18 -11.56 14.54 -17.46
CA HIS A 18 -10.44 13.78 -16.88
C HIS A 18 -10.76 13.24 -15.48
N ILE A 19 -11.51 13.98 -14.66
CA ILE A 19 -11.93 13.51 -13.33
C ILE A 19 -12.94 12.36 -13.46
N THR A 20 -13.93 12.50 -14.35
CA THR A 20 -14.94 11.45 -14.61
C THR A 20 -14.29 10.17 -15.13
N ASP A 21 -13.27 10.29 -15.98
CA ASP A 21 -12.52 9.16 -16.54
C ASP A 21 -11.47 8.57 -15.58
N GLY A 22 -11.33 9.14 -14.37
CA GLY A 22 -10.32 8.71 -13.39
C GLY A 22 -8.87 9.07 -13.75
N GLN A 23 -8.67 9.93 -14.76
CA GLN A 23 -7.39 10.44 -15.21
C GLN A 23 -6.92 11.61 -14.34
N PHE A 24 -6.59 11.31 -13.09
CA PHE A 24 -6.26 12.33 -12.08
C PHE A 24 -5.02 13.16 -12.41
N TYR A 25 -3.98 12.57 -13.01
CA TYR A 25 -2.77 13.31 -13.36
C TYR A 25 -3.01 14.35 -14.48
N PRO A 26 -3.64 14.00 -15.62
CA PRO A 26 -4.07 14.99 -16.60
C PRO A 26 -5.01 16.07 -16.02
N ALA A 27 -5.93 15.69 -15.13
CA ALA A 27 -6.81 16.64 -14.45
C ALA A 27 -5.99 17.66 -13.64
N LEU A 28 -5.06 17.20 -12.80
CA LEU A 28 -4.19 18.07 -12.00
C LEU A 28 -3.32 18.98 -12.86
N LYS A 29 -2.75 18.48 -13.97
CA LYS A 29 -2.03 19.33 -14.92
C LYS A 29 -2.89 20.43 -15.51
N THR A 30 -4.15 20.12 -15.83
CA THR A 30 -5.10 21.10 -16.37
C THR A 30 -5.44 22.17 -15.32
N ILE A 31 -5.63 21.76 -14.07
CA ILE A 31 -5.84 22.68 -12.93
C ILE A 31 -4.63 23.58 -12.72
N ASP A 32 -3.42 23.02 -12.70
CA ASP A 32 -2.17 23.77 -12.56
C ASP A 32 -2.01 24.81 -13.67
N LEU A 33 -2.39 24.46 -14.90
CA LEU A 33 -2.38 25.36 -16.04
C LEU A 33 -3.37 26.53 -15.82
N ILE A 34 -4.58 26.24 -15.33
CA ILE A 34 -5.59 27.26 -15.00
C ILE A 34 -5.07 28.19 -13.89
N GLU A 35 -4.51 27.62 -12.82
CA GLU A 35 -3.99 28.38 -11.67
C GLU A 35 -2.84 29.30 -12.06
N LYS A 36 -1.83 28.78 -12.77
CA LYS A 36 -0.59 29.51 -13.05
C LYS A 36 -0.75 30.53 -14.18
N ASN A 37 -1.51 30.20 -15.22
CA ASN A 37 -1.54 31.01 -16.44
C ASN A 37 -2.78 31.91 -16.55
N TYR A 38 -3.89 31.58 -15.88
CA TYR A 38 -5.16 32.26 -16.14
C TYR A 38 -5.71 33.03 -14.94
N LEU A 39 -5.46 32.62 -13.69
CA LEU A 39 -5.97 33.35 -12.51
C LEU A 39 -5.46 34.79 -12.38
N GLN A 40 -4.28 35.10 -12.91
CA GLN A 40 -3.72 36.45 -12.93
C GLN A 40 -4.27 37.31 -14.09
N ILE A 41 -4.83 36.67 -15.13
CA ILE A 41 -5.29 37.33 -16.36
C ILE A 41 -6.82 37.50 -16.37
N ILE A 42 -7.55 36.69 -15.59
CA ILE A 42 -9.00 36.80 -15.45
C ILE A 42 -9.36 38.10 -14.73
N LEU A 43 -9.83 39.08 -15.51
CA LEU A 43 -10.32 40.38 -15.02
C LEU A 43 -11.71 40.28 -14.37
N VAL A 44 -12.44 39.18 -14.61
CA VAL A 44 -13.78 38.95 -14.05
C VAL A 44 -13.66 38.38 -12.64
N LYS A 45 -13.80 39.25 -11.64
CA LYS A 45 -13.67 38.91 -10.21
C LYS A 45 -14.56 37.74 -9.77
N ALA A 46 -15.80 37.67 -10.27
CA ALA A 46 -16.73 36.59 -9.94
C ALA A 46 -16.23 35.22 -10.46
N LEU A 47 -15.78 35.16 -11.71
CA LEU A 47 -15.24 33.93 -12.30
C LEU A 47 -13.96 33.49 -11.58
N LYS A 48 -13.07 34.44 -11.28
CA LYS A 48 -11.85 34.20 -10.51
C LYS A 48 -12.18 33.58 -9.14
N MET A 49 -13.11 34.18 -8.40
CA MET A 49 -13.53 33.68 -7.09
C MET A 49 -14.14 32.28 -7.15
N VAL A 50 -14.95 31.98 -8.17
CA VAL A 50 -15.52 30.64 -8.36
C VAL A 50 -14.41 29.62 -8.63
N ILE A 51 -13.43 29.94 -9.48
CA ILE A 51 -12.32 29.04 -9.80
C ILE A 51 -11.43 28.81 -8.55
N GLU A 52 -11.07 29.88 -7.84
CA GLU A 52 -10.27 29.79 -6.60
C GLU A 52 -10.94 28.95 -5.52
N ASN A 53 -12.27 28.99 -5.41
CA ASN A 53 -13.02 28.18 -4.44
C ASN A 53 -13.24 26.73 -4.90
N THR A 54 -13.29 26.46 -6.20
CA THR A 54 -13.59 25.13 -6.74
C THR A 54 -12.36 24.24 -6.85
N ILE A 55 -11.20 24.80 -7.16
CA ILE A 55 -9.95 24.05 -7.24
C ILE A 55 -9.60 23.27 -5.97
N PRO A 56 -9.65 23.84 -4.75
CA PRO A 56 -9.36 23.07 -3.54
C PRO A 56 -10.36 21.92 -3.33
N VAL A 57 -11.63 22.10 -3.71
CA VAL A 57 -12.65 21.05 -3.64
C VAL A 57 -12.30 19.90 -4.60
N ILE A 58 -11.87 20.20 -5.82
CA ILE A 58 -11.44 19.21 -6.80
C ILE A 58 -10.18 18.47 -6.33
N LYS A 59 -9.16 19.20 -5.84
CA LYS A 59 -7.93 18.62 -5.28
C LYS A 59 -8.24 17.65 -4.14
N THR A 60 -9.10 18.05 -3.21
CA THR A 60 -9.58 17.20 -2.10
C THR A 60 -10.34 15.98 -2.59
N HIS A 61 -11.18 16.11 -3.62
CA HIS A 61 -11.91 14.98 -4.19
C HIS A 61 -10.96 13.95 -4.81
N ILE A 62 -9.97 14.42 -5.58
CA ILE A 62 -8.95 13.57 -6.21
C ILE A 62 -8.13 12.85 -5.13
N GLU A 63 -7.67 13.56 -4.10
CA GLU A 63 -6.93 13.00 -2.97
C GLU A 63 -7.71 11.83 -2.33
N LYS A 64 -8.95 12.09 -1.90
CA LYS A 64 -9.81 11.07 -1.27
C LYS A 64 -10.03 9.87 -2.18
N LYS A 65 -10.28 10.11 -3.47
CA LYS A 65 -10.57 9.04 -4.43
C LYS A 65 -9.35 8.16 -4.66
N VAL A 66 -8.16 8.75 -4.78
CA VAL A 66 -6.90 8.03 -4.97
C VAL A 66 -6.53 7.22 -3.73
N THR A 67 -6.68 7.80 -2.53
CA THR A 67 -6.44 7.08 -1.28
C THR A 67 -7.41 5.91 -1.10
N SER A 68 -8.69 6.08 -1.45
CA SER A 68 -9.67 4.98 -1.45
C SER A 68 -9.26 3.84 -2.38
N GLN A 69 -8.90 4.16 -3.63
CA GLN A 69 -8.46 3.16 -4.61
C GLN A 69 -7.20 2.41 -4.15
N PHE A 70 -6.28 3.12 -3.51
CA PHE A 70 -5.10 2.49 -2.93
C PHE A 70 -5.47 1.52 -1.80
N ASN A 71 -6.37 1.92 -0.90
CA ASN A 71 -6.82 1.08 0.21
C ASN A 71 -7.60 -0.15 -0.25
N GLU A 72 -8.47 0.01 -1.24
CA GLU A 72 -9.17 -1.11 -1.89
C GLU A 72 -8.16 -2.11 -2.47
N SER A 73 -7.06 -1.62 -3.07
CA SER A 73 -5.99 -2.50 -3.57
C SER A 73 -5.25 -3.24 -2.46
N LEU A 74 -5.07 -2.62 -1.28
CA LEU A 74 -4.44 -3.26 -0.12
C LEU A 74 -5.32 -4.40 0.40
N VAL A 75 -6.60 -4.13 0.64
CA VAL A 75 -7.56 -5.11 1.15
C VAL A 75 -7.65 -6.32 0.21
N HIS A 76 -7.76 -6.07 -1.10
CA HIS A 76 -7.82 -7.16 -2.06
C HIS A 76 -6.58 -8.05 -2.03
N ARG A 77 -5.39 -7.48 -1.79
CA ARG A 77 -4.15 -8.26 -1.65
C ARG A 77 -4.16 -9.11 -0.39
N ASP A 78 -4.61 -8.55 0.73
CA ASP A 78 -4.69 -9.28 1.99
C ASP A 78 -5.67 -10.46 1.87
N GLU A 79 -6.81 -10.26 1.19
CA GLU A 79 -7.76 -11.34 0.86
C GLU A 79 -7.13 -12.43 -0.03
N GLU A 80 -6.42 -12.07 -1.09
CA GLU A 80 -5.75 -13.03 -1.96
C GLU A 80 -4.66 -13.83 -1.21
N MET A 81 -3.90 -13.19 -0.32
CA MET A 81 -2.88 -13.84 0.50
C MET A 81 -3.52 -14.86 1.44
N LEU A 82 -4.61 -14.49 2.12
CA LEU A 82 -5.36 -15.38 3.01
C LEU A 82 -5.94 -16.59 2.26
N ASP A 83 -6.47 -16.39 1.06
CA ASP A 83 -7.01 -17.48 0.24
C ASP A 83 -5.91 -18.44 -0.26
N ARG A 84 -4.72 -17.93 -0.61
CA ARG A 84 -3.56 -18.77 -0.93
C ARG A 84 -3.12 -19.59 0.28
N GLN A 85 -3.09 -18.96 1.45
CA GLN A 85 -2.71 -19.62 2.69
C GLN A 85 -3.69 -20.74 3.06
N ARG A 86 -5.01 -20.48 2.99
CA ARG A 86 -6.04 -21.52 3.23
C ARG A 86 -5.85 -22.73 2.30
N LYS A 87 -5.58 -22.49 1.01
CA LYS A 87 -5.33 -23.57 0.04
C LYS A 87 -4.06 -24.37 0.35
N ALA A 88 -2.99 -23.71 0.78
CA ALA A 88 -1.75 -24.38 1.17
C ALA A 88 -1.95 -25.26 2.43
N GLU A 89 -2.70 -24.76 3.41
CA GLU A 89 -3.06 -25.52 4.62
C GLU A 89 -3.94 -26.74 4.30
N GLU A 90 -4.91 -26.62 3.39
CA GLU A 90 -5.74 -27.73 2.92
C GLU A 90 -4.93 -28.82 2.17
N GLN A 91 -3.94 -28.41 1.37
CA GLN A 91 -3.06 -29.34 0.66
C GLN A 91 -2.12 -30.09 1.60
N ASN A 92 -1.56 -29.42 2.60
CA ASN A 92 -0.69 -30.03 3.61
C ASN A 92 -1.42 -31.10 4.45
N LEU A 93 -2.72 -30.93 4.75
CA LEU A 93 -3.51 -31.97 5.44
C LEU A 93 -3.73 -33.26 4.62
N SER A 94 -3.68 -33.17 3.29
CA SER A 94 -3.92 -34.32 2.39
C SER A 94 -2.66 -35.16 2.10
N GLY A 95 -1.48 -34.65 2.46
CA GLY A 95 -0.17 -35.19 2.09
C GLY A 95 0.53 -36.01 3.17
N PHE A 96 -0.19 -36.78 3.99
CA PHE A 96 0.44 -37.69 4.98
C PHE A 96 0.98 -38.97 4.32
N GLY A 97 1.87 -38.80 3.33
CA GLY A 97 2.50 -39.87 2.58
C GLY A 97 3.94 -39.52 2.26
N ASP A 98 4.84 -39.91 3.16
CA ASP A 98 6.28 -40.11 2.96
C ASP A 98 7.12 -38.87 2.57
N PHE A 99 7.57 -38.13 3.60
CA PHE A 99 8.52 -37.03 3.45
C PHE A 99 9.95 -37.55 3.20
N SER A 100 10.25 -37.89 1.94
CA SER A 100 11.64 -37.91 1.45
C SER A 100 12.05 -36.47 1.16
N PHE A 101 12.88 -35.89 2.03
CA PHE A 101 13.39 -34.52 1.91
C PHE A 101 14.38 -34.43 0.75
N THR A 102 13.85 -34.33 -0.48
CA THR A 102 14.64 -34.05 -1.68
C THR A 102 14.46 -32.57 -1.98
N LEU A 103 15.43 -31.75 -1.53
CA LEU A 103 15.53 -30.35 -1.93
C LEU A 103 15.97 -30.30 -3.40
N GLU A 104 15.03 -30.43 -4.34
CA GLU A 104 15.24 -29.94 -5.69
C GLU A 104 15.13 -28.41 -5.64
N VAL A 105 16.30 -27.77 -5.60
CA VAL A 105 16.43 -26.34 -5.89
C VAL A 105 16.22 -26.19 -7.40
N GLU A 106 14.96 -26.18 -7.84
CA GLU A 106 14.66 -25.55 -9.12
C GLU A 106 14.99 -24.07 -8.95
N GLU A 107 15.85 -23.55 -9.82
CA GLU A 107 16.10 -22.11 -9.95
C GLU A 107 14.78 -21.44 -10.39
N ILE A 108 13.95 -21.12 -9.41
CA ILE A 108 12.78 -20.28 -9.59
C ILE A 108 13.32 -18.92 -10.01
N ASP A 109 13.06 -18.53 -11.27
CA ASP A 109 13.32 -17.19 -11.78
C ASP A 109 12.74 -16.15 -10.80
N GLU A 110 13.60 -15.48 -10.04
CA GLU A 110 13.27 -14.53 -8.96
C GLU A 110 12.28 -13.45 -9.44
N ASP A 111 12.27 -13.15 -10.74
CA ASP A 111 11.43 -12.12 -11.36
C ASP A 111 10.01 -12.61 -11.72
N SER A 112 9.77 -13.92 -11.72
CA SER A 112 8.50 -14.53 -12.15
C SER A 112 7.51 -14.84 -11.02
N VAL A 113 8.00 -15.17 -9.81
CA VAL A 113 7.16 -15.66 -8.69
C VAL A 113 6.70 -14.55 -7.73
N LEU A 114 7.34 -13.37 -7.73
CA LEU A 114 7.05 -12.27 -6.80
C LEU A 114 6.66 -10.96 -7.49
N LYS A 115 5.91 -11.04 -8.60
CA LYS A 115 5.46 -9.84 -9.33
C LYS A 115 4.24 -9.19 -8.65
N PHE A 116 4.44 -8.69 -7.43
CA PHE A 116 3.45 -7.86 -6.76
C PHE A 116 3.29 -6.53 -7.53
N ASP A 117 2.05 -6.18 -7.88
CA ASP A 117 1.76 -4.93 -8.54
C ASP A 117 1.74 -3.76 -7.54
N LEU A 118 2.84 -3.00 -7.54
CA LEU A 118 2.97 -1.77 -6.76
C LEU A 118 2.43 -0.54 -7.52
N THR A 119 1.87 -0.70 -8.72
CA THR A 119 1.31 0.40 -9.52
C THR A 119 0.28 1.23 -8.75
N PRO A 120 -0.66 0.65 -7.98
CA PRO A 120 -1.60 1.45 -7.18
C PRO A 120 -0.89 2.33 -6.15
N LEU A 121 0.17 1.84 -5.51
CA LEU A 121 0.97 2.58 -4.55
C LEU A 121 1.71 3.73 -5.21
N TYR A 122 2.44 3.46 -6.30
CA TYR A 122 3.20 4.48 -7.01
C TYR A 122 2.27 5.55 -7.60
N ARG A 123 1.12 5.15 -8.14
CA ARG A 123 0.10 6.08 -8.63
C ARG A 123 -0.39 6.97 -7.49
N ALA A 124 -0.71 6.39 -6.34
CA ALA A 124 -1.19 7.16 -5.19
C ALA A 124 -0.14 8.18 -4.72
N TYR A 125 1.10 7.74 -4.51
CA TYR A 125 2.19 8.62 -4.09
C TYR A 125 2.51 9.71 -5.12
N HIS A 126 2.50 9.37 -6.42
CA HIS A 126 2.73 10.34 -7.47
C HIS A 126 1.66 11.44 -7.49
N ILE A 127 0.38 11.06 -7.35
CA ILE A 127 -0.72 12.04 -7.28
C ILE A 127 -0.59 12.94 -6.04
N HIS A 128 -0.25 12.39 -4.87
CA HIS A 128 -0.02 13.22 -3.66
C HIS A 128 1.18 14.17 -3.82
N THR A 129 2.20 13.76 -4.58
CA THR A 129 3.31 14.64 -4.95
C THR A 129 2.83 15.77 -5.86
N CYS A 130 1.99 15.48 -6.87
CA CYS A 130 1.38 16.51 -7.72
C CYS A 130 0.44 17.46 -6.96
N LEU A 131 -0.22 16.98 -5.91
CA LEU A 131 -1.05 17.80 -5.01
C LEU A 131 -0.21 18.68 -4.07
N GLY A 132 1.11 18.47 -3.98
CA GLY A 132 1.99 19.23 -3.08
C GLY A 132 1.94 18.76 -1.62
N ILE A 133 1.39 17.56 -1.35
CA ILE A 133 1.25 16.97 -0.01
C ILE A 133 1.91 15.59 0.11
N PRO A 134 3.14 15.38 -0.41
CA PRO A 134 3.77 14.05 -0.36
C PRO A 134 4.03 13.56 1.06
N SER A 135 4.32 14.46 2.01
CA SER A 135 4.61 14.12 3.41
C SER A 135 3.42 13.45 4.10
N GLN A 136 2.20 13.91 3.84
CA GLN A 136 0.98 13.33 4.41
C GLN A 136 0.80 11.88 3.96
N PHE A 137 1.02 11.60 2.67
CA PHE A 137 0.91 10.22 2.16
C PHE A 137 2.04 9.32 2.65
N ARG A 138 3.27 9.84 2.81
CA ARG A 138 4.38 9.09 3.41
C ARG A 138 4.06 8.66 4.83
N GLU A 139 3.61 9.59 5.66
CA GLU A 139 3.21 9.28 7.03
C GLU A 139 2.04 8.30 7.07
N TYR A 140 1.04 8.50 6.21
CA TYR A 140 -0.07 7.59 6.05
C TYR A 140 0.40 6.17 5.71
N TYR A 141 1.23 6.00 4.67
CA TYR A 141 1.76 4.70 4.26
C TYR A 141 2.51 4.02 5.41
N TYR A 142 3.46 4.73 6.03
CA TYR A 142 4.27 4.21 7.13
C TYR A 142 3.40 3.74 8.31
N ARG A 143 2.43 4.54 8.74
CA ARG A 143 1.54 4.18 9.85
C ARG A 143 0.69 2.95 9.53
N ASN A 144 0.16 2.84 8.32
CA ASN A 144 -0.63 1.67 7.95
C ASN A 144 0.22 0.40 7.90
N ARG A 145 1.44 0.45 7.36
CA ARG A 145 2.33 -0.72 7.33
C ARG A 145 2.72 -1.15 8.75
N LEU A 146 3.04 -0.20 9.62
CA LEU A 146 3.32 -0.51 11.03
C LEU A 146 2.11 -1.14 11.75
N LEU A 147 0.89 -0.69 11.45
CA LEU A 147 -0.33 -1.32 11.96
C LEU A 147 -0.48 -2.75 11.45
N GLN A 148 -0.24 -3.03 10.17
CA GLN A 148 -0.29 -4.39 9.63
C GLN A 148 0.72 -5.31 10.32
N LEU A 149 1.93 -4.82 10.56
CA LEU A 149 2.96 -5.58 11.27
C LEU A 149 2.56 -5.88 12.74
N THR A 150 1.97 -4.89 13.42
CA THR A 150 1.65 -5.01 14.86
C THR A 150 0.33 -5.72 15.15
N SER A 151 -0.69 -5.54 14.31
CA SER A 151 -2.05 -6.09 14.51
C SER A 151 -2.27 -7.41 13.76
N ASP A 152 -1.94 -7.44 12.47
CA ASP A 152 -2.50 -8.44 11.55
C ASP A 152 -1.63 -9.71 11.47
N LEU A 153 -0.35 -9.57 11.81
CA LEU A 153 0.60 -10.68 11.83
C LEU A 153 0.46 -11.50 13.12
N GLN A 154 -0.29 -12.61 13.10
CA GLN A 154 -0.48 -13.49 14.25
C GLN A 154 -0.23 -14.95 13.86
N ILE A 155 0.24 -15.76 14.81
CA ILE A 155 0.35 -17.21 14.62
C ILE A 155 -1.05 -17.80 14.66
N SER A 156 -1.40 -18.62 13.66
CA SER A 156 -2.64 -19.41 13.68
C SER A 156 -2.61 -20.38 14.85
N SER A 157 -3.55 -20.24 15.79
CA SER A 157 -3.69 -21.14 16.94
C SER A 157 -4.33 -22.49 16.58
N VAL A 158 -4.73 -22.67 15.32
CA VAL A 158 -5.48 -23.83 14.83
C VAL A 158 -4.55 -25.01 14.46
N GLN A 159 -3.28 -24.72 14.16
CA GLN A 159 -2.28 -25.72 13.75
C GLN A 159 -1.21 -25.96 14.82
N PRO A 160 -0.55 -27.13 14.81
CA PRO A 160 0.63 -27.37 15.64
C PRO A 160 1.68 -26.26 15.47
N PHE A 161 2.26 -25.81 16.57
CA PHE A 161 3.22 -24.69 16.61
C PHE A 161 4.33 -24.76 15.54
N VAL A 162 4.86 -25.96 15.29
CA VAL A 162 5.94 -26.19 14.32
C VAL A 162 5.50 -25.87 12.89
N GLU A 163 4.25 -26.16 12.54
CA GLU A 163 3.68 -25.90 11.21
C GLU A 163 3.24 -24.43 11.07
N SER A 164 2.68 -23.84 12.13
CA SER A 164 2.20 -22.45 12.11
C SER A 164 3.34 -21.42 12.17
N TYR A 165 4.51 -21.78 12.73
CA TYR A 165 5.68 -20.90 12.80
C TYR A 165 6.30 -20.60 11.44
N GLN A 166 6.34 -21.59 10.53
CA GLN A 166 6.90 -21.40 9.19
C GLN A 166 6.09 -20.35 8.41
N THR A 167 4.76 -20.43 8.48
CA THR A 167 3.89 -19.47 7.80
C THR A 167 4.00 -18.07 8.41
N PHE A 168 4.12 -17.98 9.74
CA PHE A 168 4.36 -16.70 10.42
C PHE A 168 5.67 -16.03 9.97
N LEU A 169 6.79 -16.78 9.92
CA LEU A 169 8.05 -16.25 9.43
C LEU A 169 7.99 -15.89 7.94
N ALA A 170 7.30 -16.68 7.13
CA ALA A 170 7.10 -16.38 5.71
C ALA A 170 6.31 -15.08 5.51
N GLN A 171 5.29 -14.80 6.33
CA GLN A 171 4.55 -13.54 6.30
C GLN A 171 5.45 -12.34 6.65
N ILE A 172 6.33 -12.48 7.65
CA ILE A 172 7.29 -11.42 8.03
C ILE A 172 8.28 -11.17 6.90
N ALA A 173 8.87 -12.24 6.34
CA ALA A 173 9.78 -12.14 5.21
C ALA A 173 9.09 -11.46 4.02
N GLY A 174 7.86 -11.87 3.69
CA GLY A 174 7.05 -11.26 2.64
C GLY A 174 6.79 -9.78 2.87
N TYR A 175 6.50 -9.39 4.12
CA TYR A 175 6.34 -7.98 4.49
C TYR A 175 7.60 -7.16 4.18
N PHE A 176 8.78 -7.62 4.60
CA PHE A 176 10.04 -6.89 4.38
C PHE A 176 10.52 -6.93 2.92
N ILE A 177 10.25 -7.99 2.17
CA ILE A 177 10.53 -8.03 0.71
C ILE A 177 9.77 -6.90 -0.01
N VAL A 178 8.50 -6.69 0.35
CA VAL A 178 7.70 -5.60 -0.21
C VAL A 178 8.26 -4.24 0.20
N GLU A 179 8.56 -4.04 1.48
CA GLU A 179 9.07 -2.74 1.97
C GLU A 179 10.43 -2.38 1.39
N ASP A 180 11.31 -3.35 1.26
CA ASP A 180 12.64 -3.19 0.68
C ASP A 180 12.54 -2.80 -0.80
N ARG A 181 11.60 -3.41 -1.54
CA ARG A 181 11.28 -2.99 -2.91
C ARG A 181 10.74 -1.55 -2.95
N VAL A 182 9.82 -1.19 -2.05
CA VAL A 182 9.25 0.16 -1.96
C VAL A 182 10.35 1.18 -1.65
N LEU A 183 11.23 0.90 -0.69
CA LEU A 183 12.36 1.76 -0.32
C LEU A 183 13.24 2.08 -1.54
N ARG A 184 13.57 1.08 -2.36
CA ARG A 184 14.40 1.27 -3.56
C ARG A 184 13.72 2.00 -4.70
N THR A 185 12.41 1.81 -4.87
CA THR A 185 11.72 2.17 -6.13
C THR A 185 10.77 3.36 -6.00
N ALA A 186 10.24 3.63 -4.81
CA ALA A 186 9.17 4.60 -4.62
C ALA A 186 9.65 6.04 -4.40
N GLY A 187 10.89 6.39 -4.76
CA GLY A 187 11.38 7.77 -4.75
C GLY A 187 11.24 8.47 -3.39
N GLY A 188 11.64 7.79 -2.31
CA GLY A 188 11.62 8.32 -0.94
C GLY A 188 10.25 8.30 -0.26
N LEU A 189 9.30 7.48 -0.74
CA LEU A 189 8.05 7.21 -0.03
C LEU A 189 8.30 6.64 1.38
N LEU A 190 9.22 5.68 1.47
CA LEU A 190 9.71 5.09 2.72
C LEU A 190 11.16 5.53 2.92
N LEU A 191 11.54 5.78 4.18
CA LEU A 191 12.91 6.15 4.56
C LEU A 191 13.65 4.96 5.17
N PRO A 192 14.99 4.88 5.05
CA PRO A 192 15.77 3.81 5.66
C PRO A 192 15.55 3.68 7.17
N ASP A 193 15.55 4.80 7.90
CA ASP A 193 15.34 4.81 9.36
C ASP A 193 13.96 4.30 9.76
N GLN A 194 12.95 4.51 8.91
CA GLN A 194 11.60 3.98 9.12
C GLN A 194 11.57 2.47 8.91
N LEU A 195 12.27 1.96 7.90
CA LEU A 195 12.39 0.52 7.67
C LEU A 195 13.10 -0.17 8.85
N GLU A 196 14.16 0.45 9.37
CA GLU A 196 14.88 -0.05 10.56
C GLU A 196 13.95 -0.14 11.78
N THR A 197 13.16 0.90 12.03
CA THR A 197 12.16 0.90 13.12
C THR A 197 11.12 -0.22 12.95
N MET A 198 10.68 -0.46 11.71
CA MET A 198 9.76 -1.56 11.40
C MET A 198 10.43 -2.92 11.67
N TRP A 199 11.71 -3.07 11.34
CA TRP A 199 12.49 -4.28 11.63
C TRP A 199 12.62 -4.54 13.13
N GLU A 200 13.01 -3.55 13.91
CA GLU A 200 13.08 -3.65 15.38
C GLU A 200 11.72 -4.06 15.98
N THR A 201 10.63 -3.47 15.48
CA THR A 201 9.26 -3.81 15.91
C THR A 201 8.92 -5.26 15.57
N ALA A 202 9.29 -5.74 14.38
CA ALA A 202 9.06 -7.12 13.97
C ALA A 202 9.84 -8.09 14.85
N VAL A 203 11.11 -7.82 15.11
CA VAL A 203 11.96 -8.65 15.98
C VAL A 203 11.39 -8.72 17.40
N ALA A 204 11.00 -7.58 17.98
CA ALA A 204 10.38 -7.55 19.31
C ALA A 204 9.10 -8.41 19.35
N LYS A 205 8.29 -8.36 18.29
CA LYS A 205 7.08 -9.17 18.18
C LYS A 205 7.38 -10.66 18.02
N ILE A 206 8.34 -11.04 17.17
CA ILE A 206 8.77 -12.43 17.02
C ILE A 206 9.23 -12.98 18.36
N THR A 207 10.09 -12.25 19.07
CA THR A 207 10.60 -12.66 20.39
C THR A 207 9.46 -12.85 21.38
N PHE A 208 8.55 -11.89 21.50
CA PHE A 208 7.39 -11.99 22.39
C PHE A 208 6.53 -13.22 22.09
N VAL A 209 6.21 -13.44 20.81
CA VAL A 209 5.39 -14.58 20.39
C VAL A 209 6.09 -15.90 20.67
N LEU A 210 7.39 -16.01 20.38
CA LEU A 210 8.16 -17.21 20.67
C LEU A 210 8.22 -17.52 22.17
N GLU A 211 8.51 -16.52 23.00
CA GLU A 211 8.55 -16.66 24.46
C GLU A 211 7.21 -17.13 25.03
N GLU A 212 6.10 -16.56 24.56
CA GLU A 212 4.75 -16.98 24.95
C GLU A 212 4.51 -18.45 24.61
N GLN A 213 4.81 -18.87 23.37
CA GLN A 213 4.60 -20.26 22.93
C GLN A 213 5.47 -21.25 23.71
N PHE A 214 6.75 -20.93 23.95
CA PHE A 214 7.63 -21.80 24.74
C PHE A 214 7.18 -21.92 26.21
N SER A 215 6.71 -20.83 26.81
CA SER A 215 6.21 -20.85 28.19
C SER A 215 4.99 -21.79 28.35
N HIS A 216 4.14 -21.88 27.34
CA HIS A 216 3.02 -22.82 27.31
C HIS A 216 3.47 -24.27 27.13
N MET A 217 4.52 -24.53 26.34
CA MET A 217 5.08 -25.87 26.17
C MET A 217 5.73 -26.40 27.46
N ASP A 218 6.42 -25.55 28.22
CA ASP A 218 7.04 -25.91 29.51
C ASP A 218 6.01 -26.23 30.60
N SER A 219 4.79 -25.69 30.49
CA SER A 219 3.70 -25.98 31.43
C SER A 219 3.01 -27.33 31.17
N ALA A 220 3.08 -27.85 29.93
CA ALA A 220 2.42 -29.08 29.51
C ALA A 220 3.20 -30.36 29.86
N THR A 221 4.50 -30.25 30.14
CA THR A 221 5.37 -31.37 30.52
C THR A 221 5.26 -31.78 32.00
N HIS A 222 4.40 -31.13 32.80
CA HIS A 222 4.21 -31.44 34.22
C HIS A 222 2.94 -32.26 34.56
N CYS A 223 2.36 -32.96 33.58
CA CYS A 223 1.39 -34.04 33.83
C CYS A 223 1.86 -35.36 33.18
N HIS A 224 2.81 -36.03 33.84
CA HIS A 224 2.79 -37.48 34.00
C HIS A 224 3.66 -37.94 35.17
#